data_AF-A0A095X9Q5-F1
#
_entry.id   AF-A0A095X9Q5-F1
#
_cell.length_a   1.000
_cell.length_b   1.000
_cell.length_c   1.000
_cell.angle_alpha   90.00
_cell.angle_beta   90.00
_cell.angle_gamma   90.00
#
_symmetry.space_group_name_H-M   'P 1'
#
loop_
_entity.id
_entity.type
_entity.pdbx_description
1 polymer ?
#
loop_
_entity_poly.entity_id
_entity_poly.type
_entity_poly.pdbx_seq_one_letter_code
_entity_poly.pdbx_strand_id
1 'polypeptide(L)'
;MTALDPNRPEDLVRRFHEVYGLPVKTDTPNVDRQRVHMRMRLIAEEFAELFGAVYGSRAREIVEEATARAAAADSRRRDTVETADALGDLIYVIYGMALETGIPMGAVLAEIQASNLSKLGEDGKPIYREDGKVLKGPHFFPPNLKKVLGI
;
A
#
# COMPACT_ATOMS: atom_id res chain seq x y z
N MET A 1 3.54 22.67 -8.41
CA MET A 1 2.72 21.48 -8.75
C MET A 1 1.36 21.67 -8.13
N THR A 2 0.29 21.46 -8.89
CA THR A 2 -1.09 21.49 -8.38
C THR A 2 -1.26 20.40 -7.32
N ALA A 3 -2.00 20.69 -6.24
CA ALA A 3 -2.37 19.68 -5.26
C ALA A 3 -3.18 18.57 -5.97
N LEU A 4 -2.85 17.30 -5.68
CA LEU A 4 -3.58 16.16 -6.22
C LEU A 4 -4.92 16.01 -5.50
N ASP A 5 -5.94 15.55 -6.23
CA ASP A 5 -7.22 15.20 -5.63
C ASP A 5 -7.05 13.94 -4.76
N PRO A 6 -7.26 14.03 -3.44
CA PRO A 6 -7.09 12.88 -2.57
C PRO A 6 -8.12 11.76 -2.80
N ASN A 7 -9.19 12.04 -3.55
CA ASN A 7 -10.19 11.06 -3.98
C ASN A 7 -9.80 10.33 -5.27
N ARG A 8 -8.58 10.56 -5.78
CA ARG A 8 -7.99 9.83 -6.90
C ARG A 8 -6.73 9.07 -6.42
N PRO A 9 -6.88 7.92 -5.74
CA PRO A 9 -5.77 7.21 -5.11
C PRO A 9 -4.65 6.84 -6.08
N GLU A 10 -5.01 6.51 -7.33
CA GLU A 10 -4.02 6.19 -8.35
C GLU A 10 -3.07 7.37 -8.62
N ASP A 11 -3.57 8.61 -8.65
CA ASP A 11 -2.74 9.79 -8.89
C ASP A 11 -1.74 10.01 -7.73
N LEU A 12 -2.19 9.77 -6.49
CA LEU A 12 -1.34 9.82 -5.30
C LEU A 12 -0.21 8.78 -5.37
N VAL A 13 -0.55 7.53 -5.67
CA VAL A 13 0.40 6.42 -5.78
C VAL A 13 1.35 6.62 -6.98
N ARG A 14 0.84 7.10 -8.12
CA ARG A 14 1.65 7.44 -9.30
C ARG A 14 2.68 8.51 -8.96
N ARG A 15 2.27 9.57 -8.24
CA ARG A 15 3.20 10.60 -7.76
C ARG A 15 4.25 10.04 -6.81
N PHE A 16 3.85 9.15 -5.90
CA PHE A 16 4.80 8.46 -5.03
C PHE A 16 5.80 7.64 -5.87
N HIS A 17 5.33 6.89 -6.86
CA HIS A 17 6.21 6.12 -7.75
C HIS A 17 7.20 7.02 -8.52
N GLU A 18 6.75 8.16 -9.04
CA GLU A 18 7.62 9.13 -9.72
C GLU A 18 8.71 9.68 -8.79
N VAL A 19 8.31 10.17 -7.61
CA VAL A 19 9.25 10.73 -6.62
C VAL A 19 10.24 9.69 -6.16
N TYR A 20 9.77 8.44 -5.99
CA TYR A 20 10.60 7.34 -5.52
C TYR A 20 11.15 6.45 -6.63
N GLY A 21 11.21 6.91 -7.89
CA GLY A 21 11.79 6.13 -9.00
C GLY A 21 11.26 4.70 -9.13
N LEU A 22 10.03 4.44 -8.71
CA LEU A 22 9.42 3.11 -8.72
C LEU A 22 8.77 2.85 -10.10
N PRO A 23 8.69 1.59 -10.55
CA PRO A 23 8.13 1.26 -11.85
C PRO A 23 6.68 1.73 -12.00
N VAL A 24 6.42 2.39 -13.13
CA VAL A 24 5.09 2.62 -13.68
C VAL A 24 5.11 2.01 -15.08
N LYS A 25 4.26 1.01 -15.32
CA LYS A 25 4.23 0.25 -16.57
C LYS A 25 3.06 0.73 -17.43
N THR A 26 3.35 0.95 -18.71
CA THR A 26 2.39 1.43 -19.73
C THR A 26 2.34 0.48 -20.94
N ASP A 27 3.07 -0.63 -20.86
CA ASP A 27 3.01 -1.77 -21.78
C ASP A 27 1.83 -2.68 -21.43
N THR A 28 1.70 -3.81 -22.13
CA THR A 28 0.62 -4.79 -21.91
C THR A 28 0.55 -5.22 -20.43
N PRO A 29 -0.66 -5.27 -19.82
CA PRO A 29 -0.85 -5.80 -18.48
C PRO A 29 -0.24 -7.19 -18.33
N ASN A 30 0.57 -7.37 -17.29
CA ASN A 30 1.23 -8.64 -16.99
C ASN A 30 1.59 -8.67 -15.51
N VAL A 31 1.05 -9.65 -14.76
CA VAL A 31 1.34 -9.85 -13.33
C VAL A 31 2.67 -10.57 -13.09
N ASP A 32 3.20 -11.31 -14.08
CA ASP A 32 4.48 -12.00 -13.97
C ASP A 32 5.67 -11.05 -14.19
N ARG A 33 5.85 -10.13 -13.26
CA ARG A 33 6.96 -9.16 -13.24
C ARG A 33 7.83 -9.40 -12.03
N GLN A 34 9.12 -9.06 -12.14
CA GLN A 34 10.14 -9.27 -11.11
C GLN A 34 9.72 -8.80 -9.70
N ARG A 35 8.91 -7.74 -9.60
CA ARG A 35 8.47 -7.17 -8.31
C ARG A 35 7.15 -7.75 -7.78
N VAL A 36 6.53 -8.73 -8.43
CA VAL A 36 5.21 -9.26 -8.02
C VAL A 36 5.23 -9.79 -6.60
N HIS A 37 6.27 -10.54 -6.19
CA HIS A 37 6.40 -11.06 -4.84
C HIS A 37 6.54 -9.97 -3.78
N MET A 38 7.21 -8.87 -4.12
CA MET A 38 7.29 -7.69 -3.25
C MET A 38 5.90 -7.04 -3.10
N ARG A 39 5.14 -6.90 -4.19
CA ARG A 39 3.78 -6.35 -4.14
C ARG A 39 2.84 -7.22 -3.31
N MET A 40 2.90 -8.54 -3.48
CA MET A 40 2.12 -9.48 -2.66
C MET A 40 2.47 -9.40 -1.17
N ARG A 41 3.76 -9.29 -0.82
CA ARG A 41 4.17 -9.07 0.58
C ARG A 41 3.60 -7.79 1.17
N LEU A 42 3.66 -6.67 0.45
CA LEU A 42 3.12 -5.40 0.93
C LEU A 42 1.60 -5.48 1.16
N ILE A 43 0.86 -6.11 0.23
CA ILE A 43 -0.59 -6.31 0.40
C ILE A 43 -0.87 -7.19 1.63
N ALA A 44 -0.11 -8.28 1.81
CA ALA A 44 -0.25 -9.17 2.96
C ALA A 44 0.07 -8.48 4.30
N GLU A 45 1.12 -7.65 4.35
CA GLU A 45 1.48 -6.83 5.51
C GLU A 45 0.28 -5.94 5.92
N GLU A 46 -0.23 -5.11 5.01
CA GLU A 46 -1.34 -4.19 5.31
C GLU A 46 -2.65 -4.94 5.65
N PHE A 47 -2.92 -6.08 5.00
CA PHE A 47 -4.08 -6.91 5.30
C PHE A 47 -4.00 -7.52 6.72
N ALA A 48 -2.83 -8.01 7.12
CA ALA A 48 -2.61 -8.50 8.48
C ALA A 48 -2.73 -7.37 9.52
N GLU A 49 -2.27 -6.16 9.20
CA GLU A 49 -2.43 -4.98 10.06
C GLU A 49 -3.90 -4.62 10.27
N LEU A 50 -4.72 -4.67 9.20
CA LEU A 50 -6.17 -4.47 9.31
C LEU A 50 -6.82 -5.51 10.24
N PHE A 51 -6.49 -6.79 10.08
CA PHE A 51 -6.97 -7.85 10.98
C PHE A 51 -6.52 -7.62 12.43
N GLY A 52 -5.28 -7.18 12.63
CA GLY A 52 -4.76 -6.82 13.94
C GLY A 52 -5.50 -5.67 14.59
N ALA A 53 -5.83 -4.64 13.81
CA ALA A 53 -6.55 -3.46 14.29
C ALA A 53 -7.99 -3.78 14.70
N VAL A 54 -8.67 -4.67 13.97
CA VAL A 54 -10.08 -5.01 14.21
C VAL A 54 -10.25 -6.15 15.21
N TYR A 55 -9.42 -7.19 15.13
CA TYR A 55 -9.58 -8.45 15.87
C TYR A 55 -8.44 -8.74 16.87
N GLY A 56 -7.42 -7.89 16.96
CA GLY A 56 -6.32 -7.99 17.91
C GLY A 56 -5.07 -8.73 17.39
N SER A 57 -3.99 -8.66 18.16
CA SER A 57 -2.64 -9.13 17.75
C SER A 57 -2.60 -10.60 17.32
N ARG A 58 -3.36 -11.47 17.98
CA ARG A 58 -3.39 -12.88 17.62
C ARG A 58 -3.99 -13.13 16.23
N ALA A 59 -5.00 -12.35 15.84
CA ALA A 59 -5.57 -12.43 14.49
C ALA A 59 -4.56 -12.00 13.42
N ARG A 60 -3.80 -10.93 13.70
CA ARG A 60 -2.68 -10.50 12.84
C ARG A 60 -1.65 -11.60 12.65
N GLU A 61 -1.17 -12.22 13.74
CA GLU A 61 -0.18 -13.31 13.68
C GLU A 61 -0.67 -14.47 12.79
N ILE A 62 -1.94 -14.88 12.94
CA ILE A 62 -2.54 -15.95 12.14
C ILE A 62 -2.51 -15.60 10.64
N VAL A 63 -2.83 -14.36 10.27
CA VAL A 63 -2.81 -13.91 8.88
C VAL A 63 -1.37 -13.83 8.35
N GLU A 64 -0.42 -13.35 9.14
CA GLU A 64 1.01 -13.33 8.78
C GLU A 64 1.54 -14.75 8.51
N GLU A 65 1.24 -15.71 9.39
CA GLU A 65 1.61 -17.12 9.21
C GLU A 65 0.95 -17.73 7.96
N ALA A 66 -0.35 -17.48 7.76
CA ALA A 66 -1.10 -18.03 6.63
C ALA A 66 -0.60 -17.48 5.28
N THR A 67 -0.35 -16.18 5.20
CA THR A 67 0.15 -15.54 3.97
C THR A 67 1.59 -15.95 3.65
N ALA A 68 2.45 -16.12 4.66
CA ALA A 68 3.79 -16.67 4.47
C ALA A 68 3.75 -18.11 3.92
N ARG A 69 2.88 -18.97 4.47
CA ARG A 69 2.67 -20.33 3.98
C ARG A 69 2.12 -20.35 2.55
N ALA A 70 1.17 -19.47 2.22
CA ALA A 70 0.62 -19.34 0.87
C ALA A 70 1.70 -18.91 -0.14
N ALA A 71 2.55 -17.93 0.22
CA ALA A 71 3.65 -17.49 -0.62
C ALA A 71 4.69 -18.59 -0.87
N ALA A 72 4.97 -19.42 0.14
CA ALA A 72 5.87 -20.57 0.01
C ALA A 72 5.29 -21.69 -0.90
N ALA A 73 3.97 -21.73 -1.08
CA ALA A 73 3.28 -22.69 -1.94
C ALA A 73 3.10 -22.20 -3.41
N ASP A 74 3.84 -21.16 -3.83
CA ASP A 74 3.69 -20.56 -5.16
C ASP A 74 3.95 -21.55 -6.31
N SER A 75 2.90 -21.84 -7.08
CA SER A 75 2.94 -22.70 -8.28
C SER A 75 3.36 -21.98 -9.56
N ARG A 76 3.59 -20.66 -9.50
CA ARG A 76 3.98 -19.79 -10.64
C ARG A 76 2.94 -19.67 -11.77
N ARG A 77 1.65 -19.94 -11.49
CA ARG A 77 0.56 -19.86 -12.50
C ARG A 77 0.32 -18.46 -13.09
N ARG A 78 0.57 -17.38 -12.32
CA ARG A 78 0.49 -15.95 -12.69
C ARG A 78 -0.61 -15.60 -13.71
N ASP A 79 -1.84 -15.48 -13.23
CA ASP A 79 -3.00 -15.12 -14.03
C ASP A 79 -3.31 -13.62 -13.95
N THR A 80 -3.15 -12.90 -15.06
CA THR A 80 -3.29 -11.44 -15.07
C THR A 80 -4.76 -11.00 -14.96
N VAL A 81 -5.71 -11.76 -15.52
CA VAL A 81 -7.14 -11.39 -15.49
C VAL A 81 -7.69 -11.57 -14.09
N GLU A 82 -7.48 -12.75 -13.50
CA GLU A 82 -7.90 -13.05 -12.12
C GLU A 82 -7.22 -12.12 -11.10
N THR A 83 -5.97 -11.73 -11.35
CA THR A 83 -5.31 -10.74 -10.48
C THR A 83 -5.96 -9.37 -10.58
N ALA A 84 -6.33 -8.92 -11.79
CA ALA A 84 -6.97 -7.63 -11.97
C ALA A 84 -8.35 -7.57 -11.29
N ASP A 85 -9.13 -8.66 -11.41
CA ASP A 85 -10.41 -8.84 -10.74
C ASP A 85 -10.26 -8.75 -9.22
N ALA A 86 -9.37 -9.56 -8.64
CA ALA A 86 -9.12 -9.55 -7.19
C ALA A 86 -8.61 -8.20 -6.65
N LEU A 87 -7.77 -7.48 -7.41
CA LEU A 87 -7.34 -6.13 -7.04
C LEU A 87 -8.51 -5.14 -7.04
N GLY A 88 -9.41 -5.23 -8.02
CA GLY A 88 -10.62 -4.43 -8.09
C GLY A 88 -11.56 -4.70 -6.91
N ASP A 89 -11.82 -5.98 -6.63
CA ASP A 89 -12.67 -6.40 -5.52
C ASP A 89 -12.13 -5.94 -4.16
N LEU A 90 -10.83 -6.09 -3.92
CA LEU A 90 -10.20 -5.60 -2.69
C LEU A 90 -10.39 -4.09 -2.50
N ILE A 91 -10.20 -3.30 -3.56
CA ILE A 91 -10.46 -1.86 -3.50
C ILE A 91 -11.92 -1.61 -3.15
N TYR A 92 -12.85 -2.31 -3.81
CA TYR A 92 -14.28 -2.11 -3.62
C TYR A 92 -14.72 -2.40 -2.18
N VAL A 93 -14.29 -3.52 -1.60
CA VAL A 93 -14.66 -3.90 -0.22
C VAL A 93 -13.98 -3.02 0.83
N ILE A 94 -12.75 -2.54 0.58
CA ILE A 94 -12.06 -1.59 1.48
C ILE A 94 -12.84 -0.27 1.54
N TYR A 95 -13.28 0.27 0.40
CA TYR A 95 -14.13 1.46 0.39
C TYR A 95 -15.49 1.19 1.02
N GLY A 96 -16.08 0.00 0.81
CA GLY A 96 -17.30 -0.42 1.51
C GLY A 96 -17.16 -0.35 3.03
N MET A 97 -16.11 -0.96 3.59
CA MET A 97 -15.82 -0.89 5.03
C MET A 97 -15.64 0.56 5.50
N ALA A 98 -14.91 1.39 4.75
CA ALA A 98 -14.71 2.78 5.16
C ALA A 98 -16.02 3.58 5.18
N LEU A 99 -16.92 3.34 4.23
CA LEU A 99 -18.25 3.96 4.21
C LEU A 99 -19.09 3.48 5.41
N GLU A 100 -19.10 2.18 5.70
CA GLU A 100 -19.86 1.62 6.83
C GLU A 100 -19.34 2.07 8.20
N THR A 101 -18.03 2.31 8.32
CA THR A 101 -17.38 2.76 9.56
C THR A 101 -17.23 4.28 9.66
N GLY A 102 -17.58 5.03 8.60
CA GLY A 102 -17.49 6.49 8.56
C GLY A 102 -16.05 7.04 8.45
N ILE A 103 -15.08 6.23 8.02
CA ILE A 103 -13.69 6.67 7.85
C ILE A 103 -13.56 7.51 6.56
N PRO A 104 -13.12 8.79 6.65
CA PRO A 104 -13.02 9.67 5.48
C PRO A 104 -11.78 9.33 4.65
N MET A 105 -11.86 8.31 3.79
CA MET A 105 -10.71 7.76 3.07
C MET A 105 -9.94 8.79 2.25
N GLY A 106 -10.60 9.78 1.64
CA GLY A 106 -9.88 10.86 0.96
C GLY A 106 -8.92 11.60 1.90
N ALA A 107 -9.39 12.03 3.08
CA ALA A 107 -8.56 12.73 4.05
C ALA A 107 -7.45 11.82 4.62
N VAL A 108 -7.75 10.55 4.88
CA VAL A 108 -6.77 9.55 5.33
C VAL A 108 -5.66 9.35 4.28
N LEU A 109 -6.03 9.20 3.01
CA LEU A 109 -5.07 9.02 1.91
C LEU A 109 -4.22 10.27 1.69
N ALA A 110 -4.78 11.48 1.86
CA ALA A 110 -4.03 12.73 1.80
C ALA A 110 -2.92 12.78 2.87
N GLU A 111 -3.25 12.42 4.11
CA GLU A 111 -2.30 12.40 5.23
C GLU A 111 -1.23 11.31 5.06
N ILE A 112 -1.65 10.12 4.62
CA ILE A 112 -0.72 9.02 4.29
C ILE A 112 0.23 9.43 3.17
N GLN A 113 -0.28 10.09 2.12
CA GLN A 113 0.54 10.60 1.02
C GLN A 113 1.57 11.61 1.53
N ALA A 114 1.15 12.58 2.36
CA ALA A 114 2.05 13.58 2.94
C ALA A 114 3.19 12.92 3.74
N SER A 115 2.85 11.97 4.61
CA SER A 115 3.82 11.17 5.36
C SER A 115 4.73 10.34 4.43
N ASN A 116 4.18 9.69 3.40
CA ASN A 116 4.96 8.89 2.46
C ASN A 116 5.95 9.74 1.66
N LEU A 117 5.58 10.95 1.24
CA LEU A 117 6.47 11.87 0.54
C LEU A 117 7.56 12.47 1.45
N SER A 118 7.39 12.44 2.78
CA SER A 118 8.40 12.91 3.74
C SER A 118 9.59 11.96 3.94
N LYS A 119 9.53 10.73 3.39
CA LYS A 119 10.55 9.68 3.60
C LYS A 119 11.87 9.89 2.83
N LEU A 120 12.01 10.96 2.06
CA LEU A 120 13.23 11.25 1.29
C LEU A 120 14.45 11.48 2.22
N GLY A 121 15.62 11.05 1.76
CA GLY A 121 16.91 11.32 2.41
C GLY A 121 17.30 12.79 2.37
N GLU A 122 18.40 13.16 3.03
CA GLU A 122 18.91 14.54 3.08
C GLU A 122 19.19 15.13 1.68
N ASP A 123 19.55 14.28 0.73
CA ASP A 123 19.82 14.65 -0.66
C ASP A 123 18.54 14.72 -1.52
N GLY A 124 17.37 14.58 -0.89
CA GLY A 124 16.07 14.53 -1.57
C GLY A 124 15.85 13.23 -2.34
N LYS A 125 16.69 12.20 -2.16
CA LYS A 125 16.54 10.91 -2.85
C LYS A 125 15.90 9.84 -1.97
N PRO A 126 15.24 8.86 -2.58
CA PRO A 126 14.79 7.66 -1.92
C PRO A 126 15.91 6.88 -1.22
N ILE A 127 15.63 6.40 -0.02
CA ILE A 127 16.45 5.40 0.66
C ILE A 127 15.72 4.06 0.53
N TYR A 128 16.38 3.01 0.04
CA TYR A 128 15.78 1.68 -0.10
C TYR A 128 16.47 0.64 0.76
N ARG A 129 15.68 -0.33 1.22
CA ARG A 129 16.16 -1.61 1.73
C ARG A 129 16.39 -2.59 0.56
N GLU A 130 17.18 -3.64 0.79
CA GLU A 130 17.48 -4.70 -0.19
C GLU A 130 16.23 -5.32 -0.82
N ASP A 131 15.13 -5.38 -0.09
CA ASP A 131 13.87 -5.94 -0.56
C ASP A 131 12.98 -4.95 -1.33
N GLY A 132 13.49 -3.75 -1.62
CA GLY A 132 12.83 -2.68 -2.35
C GLY A 132 11.86 -1.81 -1.54
N LYS A 133 11.81 -1.97 -0.20
CA LYS A 133 11.02 -1.10 0.70
C LYS A 133 11.68 0.26 0.84
N VAL A 134 10.90 1.33 0.70
CA VAL A 134 11.34 2.71 0.96
C VAL A 134 11.53 2.90 2.48
N LEU A 135 12.72 3.33 2.88
CA LEU A 135 13.09 3.63 4.27
C LEU A 135 12.78 5.07 4.63
N LYS A 136 12.72 5.36 5.94
CA LYS A 136 12.40 6.69 6.49
C LYS A 136 13.65 7.57 6.47
N GLY A 137 13.61 8.69 5.77
CA GLY A 137 14.61 9.74 5.85
C GLY A 137 14.50 10.62 7.10
N PRO A 138 15.41 11.59 7.28
CA PRO A 138 15.53 12.38 8.51
C PRO A 138 14.38 13.38 8.72
N HIS A 139 13.68 13.75 7.66
CA HIS A 139 12.50 14.62 7.72
C HIS A 139 11.18 13.85 7.76
N PHE A 140 11.24 12.53 7.98
CA PHE A 140 10.05 11.70 8.06
C PHE A 140 9.16 12.11 9.22
N PHE A 141 7.87 12.23 8.95
CA PHE A 141 6.83 12.27 9.98
C PHE A 141 5.81 11.15 9.76
N PRO A 142 5.34 10.47 10.83
CA PRO A 142 4.26 9.51 10.71
C PRO A 142 2.92 10.22 10.40
N PRO A 143 1.97 9.56 9.72
CA PRO A 143 0.67 10.15 9.44
C PRO A 143 -0.10 10.37 10.74
N ASN A 144 -0.69 11.55 10.92
CA ASN A 144 -1.50 11.88 12.09
C ASN A 144 -2.99 11.56 11.86
N LEU A 145 -3.32 10.27 11.85
CA LEU A 145 -4.70 9.82 11.60
C LEU A 145 -5.66 10.19 12.73
N LYS A 146 -5.18 10.34 13.98
CA LYS A 146 -5.99 10.86 15.09
C LYS A 146 -6.56 12.25 14.77
N LYS A 147 -5.70 13.16 14.30
CA LYS A 147 -6.11 14.49 13.84
C LYS A 147 -7.09 14.42 12.67
N VAL A 148 -6.86 13.54 11.69
CA VAL A 148 -7.74 13.36 10.52
C VAL A 148 -9.13 12.86 10.95
N LEU A 149 -9.17 11.93 11.90
CA LEU A 149 -10.40 11.33 12.42
C LEU A 149 -11.11 12.19 13.47
N GLY A 150 -10.43 13.20 14.03
CA GLY A 150 -10.99 14.08 15.07
C GLY A 150 -11.08 13.42 16.45
N ILE A 151 -10.18 12.47 16.76
CA ILE A 151 -10.15 11.70 18.03
C ILE A 151 -8.80 11.75 18.73
#